data_AF-A0A843VPV3-F1
#
_entry.id   AF-A0A843VPV3-F1
#
_cell.length_a   1.000
_cell.length_b   1.000
_cell.length_c   1.000
_cell.angle_alpha   90.00
_cell.angle_beta   90.00
_cell.angle_gamma   90.00
#
_symmetry.space_group_name_H-M   'P 1'
#
loop_
_entity.id
_entity.type
_entity.pdbx_description
1 polymer ?
#
loop_
_entity_poly.entity_id
_entity_poly.type
_entity_poly.pdbx_seq_one_letter_code
_entity_poly.pdbx_strand_id
1 'polypeptide(L)'
;MNCEVALILDKKYEQLQNISDDPLSQTSQVFEKSLQYVKRFSRYKNSETVKQVREYPSFQTVLSRNRLAEFELCVLGNLCPETVEEAIAMVPTIKTKGRFEDDDAIEKMLHDLSLIKKFE
;
A
#
# COMPACT_ATOMS: atom_id res chain seq x y z
N MET A 1 1.18 -4.28 -1.59
CA MET A 1 1.61 -2.90 -1.28
C MET A 1 2.89 -2.90 -0.44
N ASN A 2 3.60 -1.77 -0.35
CA ASN A 2 4.86 -1.66 0.42
C ASN A 2 4.68 -2.07 1.88
N CYS A 3 3.54 -1.72 2.48
CA CYS A 3 3.20 -2.10 3.86
C CYS A 3 3.08 -3.61 4.07
N GLU A 4 2.43 -4.31 3.14
CA GLU A 4 2.32 -5.78 3.19
C GLU A 4 3.70 -6.43 3.05
N VAL A 5 4.53 -5.92 2.13
CA VAL A 5 5.90 -6.40 1.95
C VAL A 5 6.73 -6.16 3.21
N ALA A 6 6.59 -5.00 3.86
CA ALA A 6 7.25 -4.71 5.13
C ALA A 6 6.91 -5.76 6.20
N LEU A 7 5.63 -6.08 6.38
CA LEU A 7 5.21 -7.11 7.34
C LEU A 7 5.77 -8.50 7.02
N ILE A 8 5.77 -8.88 5.74
CA ILE A 8 6.27 -10.19 5.31
C ILE A 8 7.79 -10.29 5.57
N LEU A 9 8.54 -9.26 5.19
CA LEU A 9 9.99 -9.24 5.37
C LEU A 9 10.37 -9.12 6.85
N ASP A 10 9.64 -8.36 7.65
CA ASP A 10 9.85 -8.28 9.11
C ASP A 10 9.62 -9.64 9.78
N LYS A 11 8.51 -10.31 9.48
CA LYS A 11 8.24 -11.66 9.99
C LYS A 11 9.35 -12.65 9.59
N LYS A 12 9.86 -12.53 8.36
CA LYS A 12 10.97 -13.38 7.92
C LYS A 12 12.26 -13.07 8.69
N TYR A 13 12.52 -11.80 8.97
CA TYR A 13 13.69 -11.37 9.74
C TYR A 13 13.62 -11.87 11.19
N GLU A 14 12.46 -11.77 11.84
CA GLU A 14 12.21 -12.33 13.19
C GLU A 14 12.45 -13.84 13.24
N GLN A 15 12.03 -14.58 12.21
CA GLN A 15 12.30 -16.02 12.12
C GLN A 15 13.80 -16.32 12.04
N LEU A 16 14.57 -15.50 11.33
CA LEU A 16 16.02 -15.66 11.24
C LEU A 16 16.73 -15.35 12.56
N GLN A 17 16.24 -14.35 13.32
CA GLN A 17 16.72 -14.04 14.67
C GLN A 17 16.55 -15.19 15.65
N ASN A 18 15.52 -16.02 15.49
CA ASN A 18 15.29 -17.19 16.34
C ASN A 18 16.19 -18.39 15.99
N ILE A 19 16.84 -18.37 14.82
CA ILE A 19 17.63 -19.50 14.29
C ILE A 19 19.14 -19.21 14.34
N SER A 20 19.53 -17.93 14.32
CA SER A 20 20.93 -17.51 14.25
C SER A 20 21.20 -16.27 15.10
N ASP A 21 22.34 -16.26 15.79
CA ASP A 21 22.86 -15.08 16.51
C ASP A 21 23.31 -13.95 15.56
N ASP A 22 23.54 -14.25 14.27
CA ASP A 22 23.82 -13.26 13.22
C ASP A 22 22.84 -13.41 12.03
N PRO A 23 21.63 -12.81 12.14
CA PRO A 23 20.58 -12.91 11.12
C PRO A 23 20.99 -12.25 9.80
N LEU A 24 21.83 -11.22 9.84
CA LEU A 24 22.26 -10.47 8.66
C LEU A 24 23.18 -11.32 7.78
N SER A 25 24.01 -12.18 8.38
CA SER A 25 24.82 -13.16 7.63
C SER A 25 23.98 -14.14 6.81
N GLN A 26 22.70 -14.32 7.18
CA GLN A 26 21.76 -15.24 6.53
C GLN A 26 20.85 -14.55 5.50
N THR A 27 20.96 -13.22 5.35
CA THR A 27 20.17 -12.45 4.39
C THR A 27 21.01 -12.02 3.19
N SER A 28 20.37 -11.93 2.02
CA SER A 28 21.01 -11.35 0.84
C SER A 28 20.97 -9.83 0.90
N GLN A 29 21.90 -9.17 0.18
CA GLN A 29 21.87 -7.71 0.02
C GLN A 29 20.53 -7.21 -0.57
N VAL A 30 19.88 -8.03 -1.41
CA VAL A 30 18.55 -7.72 -1.97
C VAL A 30 17.50 -7.69 -0.85
N PHE A 31 17.53 -8.65 0.06
CA PHE A 31 16.62 -8.69 1.21
C PHE A 31 16.80 -7.46 2.09
N GLU A 32 18.03 -7.13 2.47
CA GLU A 32 18.33 -5.98 3.34
C GLU A 32 17.86 -4.66 2.72
N LYS A 33 18.21 -4.42 1.44
CA LYS A 33 17.80 -3.20 0.73
C LYS A 33 16.29 -3.13 0.55
N SER A 34 15.64 -4.26 0.28
CA SER A 34 14.18 -4.32 0.14
C SER A 34 13.51 -4.00 1.47
N LEU A 35 13.97 -4.60 2.57
CA LEU A 35 13.46 -4.34 3.92
C LEU A 35 13.62 -2.87 4.31
N GLN A 36 14.80 -2.29 4.07
CA GLN A 36 15.05 -0.86 4.31
C GLN A 36 14.13 0.03 3.48
N TYR A 37 13.96 -0.28 2.19
CA TYR A 37 13.08 0.47 1.30
C TYR A 37 11.63 0.43 1.81
N VAL A 38 11.08 -0.75 2.08
CA VAL A 38 9.68 -0.87 2.50
C VAL A 38 9.45 -0.30 3.89
N LYS A 39 10.40 -0.39 4.82
CA LYS A 39 10.30 0.32 6.12
C LYS A 39 10.28 1.83 5.97
N ARG A 40 11.04 2.37 5.01
CA ARG A 40 11.10 3.81 4.75
C ARG A 40 9.87 4.34 4.02
N PHE A 41 9.39 3.60 3.02
CA PHE A 41 8.34 4.05 2.11
C PHE A 41 6.98 3.38 2.34
N SER A 42 6.86 2.52 3.37
CA SER A 42 5.54 2.10 3.82
C SER A 42 4.81 3.30 4.38
N ARG A 43 3.69 3.64 3.74
CA ARG A 43 2.77 4.68 4.22
C ARG A 43 1.98 4.21 5.43
N TYR A 44 1.80 2.90 5.55
CA TYR A 44 1.05 2.25 6.62
C TYR A 44 1.99 1.51 7.57
N LYS A 45 2.02 1.90 8.84
CA LYS A 45 3.01 1.41 9.82
C LYS A 45 2.40 0.51 10.89
N ASN A 46 1.10 0.62 11.13
CA ASN A 46 0.45 -0.18 12.15
C ASN A 46 0.12 -1.56 11.56
N SER A 47 0.70 -2.63 12.11
CA SER A 47 0.50 -4.02 11.65
C SER A 47 -0.97 -4.46 11.72
N GLU A 48 -1.74 -3.93 12.69
CA GLU A 48 -3.19 -4.08 12.72
C GLU A 48 -3.83 -3.32 11.56
N THR A 49 -3.47 -2.06 11.33
CA THR A 49 -3.96 -1.28 10.18
C THR A 49 -3.58 -1.91 8.85
N VAL A 50 -2.42 -2.56 8.69
CA VAL A 50 -2.02 -3.17 7.41
C VAL A 50 -2.78 -4.47 7.12
N LYS A 51 -2.99 -5.33 8.14
CA LYS A 51 -3.89 -6.48 7.99
C LYS A 51 -5.33 -6.00 7.75
N GLN A 52 -5.73 -4.97 8.48
CA GLN A 52 -7.00 -4.31 8.32
C GLN A 52 -7.09 -3.52 7.00
N VAL A 53 -6.04 -3.05 6.35
CA VAL A 53 -6.15 -2.37 5.03
C VAL A 53 -6.62 -3.36 3.95
N ARG A 54 -6.39 -4.66 4.14
CA ARG A 54 -6.96 -5.71 3.28
C ARG A 54 -8.30 -6.25 3.80
N GLU A 55 -8.53 -6.26 5.12
CA GLU A 55 -9.74 -6.81 5.75
C GLU A 55 -10.84 -5.77 6.10
N TYR A 56 -10.52 -4.48 6.16
CA TYR A 56 -11.48 -3.43 6.47
C TYR A 56 -12.43 -3.40 5.30
N PRO A 57 -13.75 -3.46 5.56
CA PRO A 57 -14.75 -3.14 4.58
C PRO A 57 -14.34 -1.84 3.91
N SER A 58 -14.01 -0.76 4.60
CA SER A 58 -13.68 0.53 3.97
C SER A 58 -12.60 0.53 2.89
N PHE A 59 -11.40 -0.05 3.04
CA PHE A 59 -10.35 0.07 1.99
C PHE A 59 -10.65 -0.85 0.79
N GLN A 60 -10.99 -2.12 1.05
CA GLN A 60 -11.45 -3.05 0.01
C GLN A 60 -12.79 -2.60 -0.59
N THR A 61 -13.68 -1.96 0.15
CA THR A 61 -14.98 -1.46 -0.31
C THR A 61 -14.82 -0.17 -1.10
N VAL A 62 -13.97 0.77 -0.68
CA VAL A 62 -13.65 1.98 -1.45
C VAL A 62 -13.06 1.58 -2.80
N LEU A 63 -12.12 0.62 -2.82
CA LEU A 63 -11.39 0.29 -4.04
C LEU A 63 -12.09 -0.79 -4.90
N SER A 64 -12.77 -1.78 -4.30
CA SER A 64 -13.61 -2.74 -5.03
C SER A 64 -14.92 -2.12 -5.54
N ARG A 65 -15.52 -1.13 -4.85
CA ARG A 65 -16.67 -0.37 -5.41
C ARG A 65 -16.26 0.36 -6.68
N ASN A 66 -15.03 0.85 -6.73
CA ASN A 66 -14.48 1.59 -7.86
C ASN A 66 -13.89 0.69 -8.96
N ARG A 67 -14.04 -0.64 -8.85
CA ARG A 67 -13.59 -1.64 -9.85
C ARG A 67 -12.13 -1.48 -10.29
N LEU A 68 -11.27 -1.01 -9.39
CA LEU A 68 -9.86 -0.84 -9.68
C LEU A 68 -9.16 -2.19 -9.90
N ALA A 69 -8.20 -2.20 -10.80
CA ALA A 69 -7.31 -3.35 -10.95
C ALA A 69 -6.32 -3.38 -9.78
N GLU A 70 -5.80 -4.56 -9.45
CA GLU A 70 -4.89 -4.74 -8.30
C GLU A 70 -3.65 -3.83 -8.38
N PHE A 71 -3.14 -3.58 -9.59
CA PHE A 71 -2.00 -2.68 -9.77
C PHE A 71 -2.38 -1.21 -9.50
N GLU A 72 -3.57 -0.75 -9.94
CA GLU A 72 -4.04 0.62 -9.75
C GLU A 72 -4.20 0.90 -8.25
N LEU A 73 -4.81 -0.07 -7.55
CA LEU A 73 -4.93 -0.07 -6.09
C LEU A 73 -3.56 0.02 -5.42
N CYS A 74 -2.60 -0.84 -5.82
CA CYS A 74 -1.26 -0.82 -5.23
C CYS A 74 -0.52 0.50 -5.46
N VAL A 75 -0.65 1.10 -6.65
CA VAL A 75 0.01 2.37 -6.97
C VAL A 75 -0.60 3.50 -6.15
N LEU A 76 -1.93 3.66 -6.16
CA LEU A 76 -2.61 4.69 -5.39
C LEU A 76 -2.39 4.53 -3.88
N GLY A 77 -2.41 3.30 -3.37
CA GLY A 77 -2.17 3.01 -1.96
C GLY A 77 -0.73 3.29 -1.52
N ASN A 78 0.28 3.08 -2.39
CA ASN A 78 1.67 3.37 -2.07
C ASN A 78 2.04 4.84 -2.22
N LEU A 79 1.52 5.50 -3.26
CA LEU A 79 1.88 6.88 -3.61
C LEU A 79 1.02 7.92 -2.87
N CYS A 80 -0.23 7.57 -2.57
CA CYS A 80 -1.21 8.44 -1.88
C CYS A 80 -1.34 9.83 -2.52
N PRO A 81 -1.77 9.92 -3.79
CA PRO A 81 -1.95 11.21 -4.45
C PRO A 81 -3.03 12.04 -3.73
N GLU A 82 -2.84 13.36 -3.72
CA GLU A 82 -3.73 14.30 -3.01
C GLU A 82 -4.75 14.97 -3.94
N THR A 83 -4.49 14.96 -5.25
CA THR A 83 -5.33 15.59 -6.27
C THR A 83 -5.73 14.60 -7.37
N VAL A 84 -6.85 14.88 -8.02
CA VAL A 84 -7.35 14.09 -9.15
C VAL A 84 -6.34 14.10 -10.30
N GLU A 85 -5.74 15.25 -10.59
CA GLU A 85 -4.71 15.42 -11.61
C GLU A 85 -3.49 14.54 -11.34
N GLU A 86 -3.02 14.50 -10.09
CA GLU A 86 -1.88 13.65 -9.70
C GLU A 86 -2.23 12.17 -9.84
N ALA A 87 -3.42 11.75 -9.38
CA ALA A 87 -3.88 10.37 -9.50
C ALA A 87 -3.96 9.92 -10.95
N ILE A 88 -4.46 10.77 -11.86
CA ILE A 88 -4.53 10.50 -13.30
C ILE A 88 -3.13 10.48 -13.92
N ALA A 89 -2.26 11.41 -13.53
CA ALA A 89 -0.89 11.45 -14.04
C ALA A 89 -0.10 10.17 -13.67
N MET A 90 -0.33 9.64 -12.46
CA MET A 90 0.30 8.41 -11.99
C MET A 90 -0.35 7.15 -12.55
N VAL A 91 -1.68 7.13 -12.64
CA VAL A 91 -2.46 5.96 -13.09
C VAL A 91 -3.51 6.40 -14.12
N PRO A 92 -3.12 6.62 -15.39
CA PRO A 92 -4.04 7.13 -16.42
C PRO A 92 -5.27 6.23 -16.65
N THR A 93 -5.11 4.92 -16.41
CA THR A 93 -6.12 3.90 -16.65
C THR A 93 -7.36 4.02 -15.75
N ILE A 94 -7.31 4.80 -14.66
CA ILE A 94 -8.48 5.07 -13.82
C ILE A 94 -9.58 5.81 -14.61
N LYS A 95 -9.20 6.76 -15.47
CA LYS A 95 -10.15 7.47 -16.36
C LYS A 95 -10.46 6.69 -17.64
N THR A 96 -9.44 6.10 -18.27
CA THR A 96 -9.56 5.54 -19.62
C THR A 96 -10.51 4.33 -19.71
N LYS A 97 -10.78 3.65 -18.59
CA LYS A 97 -11.65 2.45 -18.56
C LYS A 97 -13.11 2.75 -18.22
N GLY A 98 -13.51 4.03 -18.11
CA GLY A 98 -14.89 4.41 -17.75
C GLY A 98 -15.33 3.86 -16.38
N ARG A 99 -14.38 3.69 -15.46
CA ARG A 99 -14.63 3.15 -14.10
C ARG A 99 -15.10 4.22 -13.14
N PHE A 100 -14.68 5.45 -13.37
CA PHE A 100 -15.17 6.64 -12.71
C PHE A 100 -16.02 7.41 -13.72
N GLU A 101 -17.23 7.78 -13.31
CA GLU A 101 -18.18 8.52 -14.13
C GLU A 101 -17.76 9.99 -14.26
N ASP A 102 -17.08 10.54 -13.26
CA ASP A 102 -16.57 11.91 -13.20
C ASP A 102 -15.34 12.05 -12.26
N ASP A 103 -14.79 13.26 -12.22
CA ASP A 103 -13.64 13.61 -11.39
C ASP A 103 -14.01 13.65 -9.89
N ASP A 104 -15.27 13.96 -9.56
CA ASP A 104 -15.81 13.98 -8.20
C ASP A 104 -15.72 12.58 -7.55
N ALA A 105 -15.98 11.52 -8.30
CA ALA A 105 -15.85 10.15 -7.82
C ALA A 105 -14.38 9.78 -7.51
N ILE A 106 -13.42 10.31 -8.29
CA ILE A 106 -11.99 10.13 -8.02
C ILE A 106 -11.60 10.92 -6.76
N GLU A 107 -12.04 12.17 -6.64
CA GLU A 107 -11.75 13.02 -5.48
C GLU A 107 -12.28 12.38 -4.18
N LYS A 108 -13.50 11.84 -4.21
CA LYS A 108 -14.08 11.12 -3.07
C LYS A 108 -13.26 9.90 -2.68
N MET A 109 -12.80 9.12 -3.65
CA MET A 109 -11.92 7.97 -3.38
C MET A 109 -10.60 8.42 -2.74
N LEU A 110 -9.98 9.48 -3.24
CA LEU A 110 -8.74 10.02 -2.67
C LEU A 110 -8.97 10.53 -1.24
N HIS A 111 -10.11 11.17 -0.99
CA HIS A 111 -10.51 11.59 0.35
C HIS A 111 -10.63 10.39 1.29
N ASP A 112 -11.34 9.33 0.89
CA ASP A 112 -11.50 8.12 1.67
C ASP A 112 -10.15 7.44 1.98
N LEU A 113 -9.24 7.37 0.98
CA LEU A 113 -7.87 6.89 1.17
C LEU A 113 -7.09 7.74 2.17
N SER A 114 -7.25 9.07 2.12
CA SER A 114 -6.58 9.99 3.03
C SER A 114 -7.03 9.82 4.49
N LEU A 115 -8.30 9.48 4.71
CA LEU A 115 -8.83 9.23 6.04
C LEU A 115 -8.18 8.01 6.66
N ILE A 116 -8.01 6.94 5.89
CA ILE A 116 -7.39 5.68 6.35
C ILE A 116 -5.94 5.93 6.78
N LYS A 117 -5.21 6.78 6.05
CA LYS A 117 -3.86 7.24 6.44
C LYS A 117 -3.85 8.10 7.72
N LYS A 118 -4.88 8.92 7.96
CA LYS A 118 -4.95 9.81 9.14
C LYS A 118 -5.25 9.07 10.45
N PHE A 119 -5.82 7.87 10.38
CA PHE A 119 -6.11 7.04 11.55
C PHE A 119 -4.92 6.17 11.99
N GLU A 120 -3.73 6.36 11.38
CA GLU A 120 -2.46 5.73 11.78
C GLU A 120 -1.51 6.66 12.53
#